data_AF-A0A8C9I5M7-F1
#
_entry.id   AF-A0A8C9I5M7-F1
#
_cell.length_a   1.000
_cell.length_b   1.000
_cell.length_c   1.000
_cell.angle_alpha   90.00
_cell.angle_beta   90.00
_cell.angle_gamma   90.00
#
_symmetry.space_group_name_H-M   'P 1'
#
loop_
_entity.id
_entity.type
_entity.pdbx_description
1 polymer ?
#
loop_
_entity_poly.entity_id
_entity_poly.type
_entity_poly.pdbx_seq_one_letter_code
_entity_poly.pdbx_strand_id
1 'polypeptide(L)' 'MATGQKSMRAVRVFEFGRPEVLKLQSDIAVLIRKDHQVLIKVQACASQSAGITGLSHRARPSSNS' A
#
# COMPACT_ATOMS: atom_id res chain seq x y z
N MET A 1 1.62 13.45 29.82
CA MET A 1 2.72 13.08 28.92
C MET A 1 2.12 12.79 27.55
N ALA A 2 2.34 13.66 26.58
CA ALA A 2 2.01 13.42 25.18
C ALA A 2 3.31 13.66 24.43
N THR A 3 4.00 12.60 24.03
CA THR A 3 5.07 12.75 23.06
C THR A 3 4.39 13.25 21.79
N GLY A 4 4.70 14.47 21.35
CA GLY A 4 4.14 15.08 20.14
C GLY A 4 4.65 14.36 18.89
N GLN A 5 4.31 13.08 18.74
CA GLN A 5 4.70 12.28 17.60
C GLN A 5 3.87 12.70 16.41
N LYS A 6 4.57 13.13 15.35
CA LYS A 6 3.95 13.55 14.10
C LYS A 6 3.26 12.35 13.45
N SER A 7 1.97 12.46 13.19
CA SER A 7 1.19 11.50 12.40
C SER A 7 1.05 11.94 10.94
N MET A 8 0.73 10.99 10.06
CA MET A 8 0.51 11.19 8.63
C MET A 8 -0.72 10.43 8.14
N ARG A 9 -1.20 10.83 6.96
CA ARG A 9 -2.24 10.12 6.22
C ARG A 9 -1.62 9.12 5.26
N ALA A 10 -2.10 7.88 5.25
CA ALA A 10 -1.72 6.89 4.23
C ALA A 10 -2.86 5.89 3.97
N VAL A 11 -2.81 5.26 2.79
CA VAL A 11 -3.71 4.16 2.42
C VAL A 11 -3.16 2.85 2.98
N ARG A 12 -4.02 2.05 3.61
CA ARG A 12 -3.70 0.69 4.09
C ARG A 12 -4.65 -0.34 3.51
N VAL A 13 -4.15 -1.58 3.43
CA VAL A 13 -4.92 -2.77 3.08
C VAL A 13 -4.87 -3.69 4.31
N PHE A 14 -6.04 -4.00 4.87
CA PHE A 14 -6.15 -4.90 6.02
C PHE A 14 -6.47 -6.33 5.58
N GLU A 15 -7.21 -6.47 4.48
CA GLU A 15 -7.61 -7.73 3.87
C GLU A 15 -7.48 -7.63 2.36
N PHE A 16 -7.16 -8.74 1.69
CA PHE A 16 -7.10 -8.79 0.23
C PHE A 16 -8.51 -8.83 -0.36
N GLY A 17 -8.70 -8.14 -1.48
CA GLY A 17 -9.99 -8.11 -2.15
C GLY A 17 -10.04 -7.09 -3.27
N ARG A 18 -11.26 -6.70 -3.61
CA ARG A 18 -11.53 -5.63 -4.58
C ARG A 18 -11.03 -4.26 -4.04
N PRO A 19 -10.91 -3.21 -4.88
CA PRO A 19 -10.30 -1.93 -4.47
C PRO A 19 -10.91 -1.24 -3.24
N GLU A 20 -12.12 -1.62 -2.82
CA GLU A 20 -12.81 -1.10 -1.64
C GLU A 20 -12.09 -1.46 -0.32
N VAL A 21 -11.15 -2.41 -0.35
CA VAL A 21 -10.26 -2.73 0.79
C VAL A 21 -9.21 -1.65 1.07
N LEU A 22 -8.98 -0.73 0.13
CA LEU A 22 -8.10 0.42 0.33
C LEU A 22 -8.76 1.39 1.32
N LYS A 23 -8.20 1.51 2.52
CA LYS A 23 -8.70 2.43 3.57
C LYS A 23 -7.72 3.55 3.83
N LEU A 24 -8.20 4.78 3.84
CA LEU A 24 -7.43 5.94 4.28
C LEU A 24 -7.37 5.96 5.82
N GLN A 25 -6.18 5.99 6.39
CA GLN A 25 -5.98 6.28 7.82
C GLN A 25 -5.24 7.60 7.99
N SER A 26 -5.62 8.35 9.02
CA SER A 26 -5.06 9.69 9.29
C SER A 26 -4.06 9.76 10.44
N ASP A 27 -4.01 8.73 11.29
CA ASP A 27 -3.18 8.70 12.49
C ASP A 27 -2.05 7.67 12.39
N ILE A 28 -1.35 7.64 11.25
CA ILE A 28 -0.20 6.75 11.08
C ILE A 28 1.05 7.47 11.57
N ALA A 29 1.76 6.89 12.55
CA ALA A 29 3.04 7.43 12.99
C ALA A 29 4.01 7.60 11.81
N VAL A 30 4.60 8.79 11.67
CA VAL A 30 5.63 9.02 10.65
C VAL A 30 6.82 8.09 10.91
N LEU A 31 7.27 7.41 9.85
CA LEU A 31 8.40 6.49 9.90
C LEU A 31 9.66 7.22 10.38
N ILE A 32 10.34 6.64 11.38
CA ILE A 32 11.65 7.11 11.83
C ILE A 32 12.72 6.49 10.93
N ARG A 33 13.54 7.35 10.34
CA ARG A 33 14.63 6.97 9.47
C ARG A 33 15.70 6.18 10.26
N LYS A 34 16.17 5.07 9.71
CA LYS A 34 17.37 4.33 10.13
C LYS A 34 18.53 4.64 9.17
N ASP A 35 19.74 4.18 9.48
CA ASP A 35 21.01 4.51 8.81
C ASP A 35 20.89 4.96 7.34
N HIS A 36 20.59 4.02 6.45
CA HIS A 36 20.56 4.27 5.00
C HIS A 36 19.15 4.52 4.43
N GLN A 37 18.14 4.67 5.29
CA GLN A 37 16.79 4.99 4.82
C GLN A 37 16.66 6.49 4.57
N VAL A 38 15.70 6.89 3.76
CA VAL A 38 15.34 8.30 3.58
C VAL A 38 13.84 8.47 3.81
N LEU A 39 13.48 9.60 4.40
CA LEU A 39 12.07 9.99 4.56
C LEU A 39 11.72 10.97 3.45
N ILE A 40 10.80 10.58 2.59
CA ILE A 40 10.37 11.38 1.44
C ILE A 40 9.03 12.02 1.78
N LYS A 41 8.95 13.36 1.70
CA LYS A 41 7.66 14.06 1.73
C LYS A 41 7.03 13.94 0.35
N VAL A 42 6.09 13.02 0.22
CA VAL A 42 5.35 12.78 -1.03
C VAL A 42 4.38 13.93 -1.29
N GLN A 43 4.50 14.56 -2.46
CA GLN A 43 3.53 15.57 -2.94
C GLN A 43 2.45 14.93 -3.83
N ALA A 44 2.83 13.93 -4.62
CA ALA A 44 1.95 13.14 -5.47
C ALA A 44 2.47 11.70 -5.57
N CYS A 45 1.56 10.74 -5.71
CA CYS A 45 1.85 9.35 -6.03
C CYS A 45 1.11 8.95 -7.30
N ALA A 46 1.74 8.11 -8.13
CA ALA A 46 1.09 7.56 -9.31
C ALA A 46 0.14 6.42 -8.94
N SER A 47 -1.01 6.35 -9.62
CA SER A 47 -1.85 5.15 -9.62
C SER A 47 -1.38 4.21 -10.73
N GLN A 48 -1.19 2.93 -10.41
CA GLN A 48 -0.76 1.91 -11.37
C GLN A 48 -1.69 0.69 -11.29
N SER A 49 -2.21 0.24 -12.44
CA SER A 49 -3.15 -0.88 -12.51
C SER A 49 -2.54 -2.22 -12.07
N ALA A 50 -1.22 -2.37 -12.06
CA ALA A 50 -0.56 -3.60 -11.66
C ALA A 50 -0.82 -3.99 -10.19
N GLY A 51 -1.15 -3.03 -9.31
CA GLY A 51 -1.38 -3.28 -7.88
C GLY A 51 -2.75 -3.90 -7.55
N ILE A 52 -3.70 -3.90 -8.48
CA ILE A 52 -5.04 -4.51 -8.31
C ILE A 52 -5.16 -5.87 -9.00
N THR A 53 -4.21 -6.21 -9.88
CA THR A 53 -4.19 -7.52 -10.54
C THR A 53 -3.70 -8.55 -9.54
N GLY A 54 -4.63 -9.26 -8.90
CA GLY A 54 -4.28 -10.48 -8.18
C GLY A 54 -3.52 -11.39 -9.14
N LEU A 55 -2.35 -11.91 -8.71
CA LEU A 55 -1.59 -12.90 -9.46
C LEU A 55 -2.50 -14.12 -9.70
N SER A 56 -3.17 -14.15 -10.86
CA SER A 56 -4.11 -15.20 -11.20
C SER A 56 -3.31 -16.43 -11.62
N HIS A 57 -3.39 -17.49 -10.82
CA HIS A 57 -2.92 -18.83 -11.14
C HIS A 57 -3.86 -19.50 -12.16
N ARG A 58 -4.11 -18.89 -13.34
CA ARG A 58 -4.85 -19.60 -14.40
C ARG A 58 -3.86 -20.51 -15.12
N ALA A 59 -3.76 -21.75 -14.63
CA ALA A 59 -3.16 -22.86 -15.37
C ALA A 59 -3.79 -22.88 -16.78
N ARG A 60 -2.93 -22.85 -17.80
CA ARG A 60 -3.32 -22.99 -19.21
C ARG A 60 -4.29 -24.18 -19.35
N PRO A 61 -5.47 -24.06 -19.97
CA PRO A 61 -6.19 -25.24 -20.39
C PRO A 61 -5.35 -25.90 -21.48
N SER A 62 -5.00 -27.18 -21.30
CA SER A 62 -4.39 -27.99 -22.33
C SER A 62 -5.31 -27.98 -23.54
N SER A 63 -4.84 -27.41 -24.65
CA SER A 63 -5.43 -27.58 -25.97
C SER A 63 -5.54 -29.08 -26.25
N ASN A 64 -6.75 -29.61 -26.35
CA ASN A 64 -6.97 -30.91 -26.95
C ASN A 64 -7.82 -30.70 -28.21
N SER A 65 -7.16 -30.85 -29.36
CA SER A 65 -7.78 -31.15 -30.65
C SER A 65 -7.16 -32.44 -31.15
#